data_AF-A0A1F4YQC4-F1
#
_entry.id   AF-A0A1F4YQC4-F1
#
_cell.length_a   1.000
_cell.length_b   1.000
_cell.length_c   1.000
_cell.angle_alpha   90.00
_cell.angle_beta   90.00
_cell.angle_gamma   90.00
#
_symmetry.space_group_name_H-M   'P 1'
#
loop_
_entity.id
_entity.type
_entity.pdbx_description
1 polymer ?
#
loop_
_entity_poly.entity_id
_entity_poly.type
_entity_poly.pdbx_seq_one_letter_code
_entity_poly.pdbx_strand_id
1 'polypeptide(L)'
;MFAIENIPDNALDATLSTRGGRDIARQFAHMHMVRVWRLEATSKKLATGLERFEKGKSPDKKKLLKALEHSGEAVQRLSQGYIENAGKVANFKRGVIPTLAYLISHEAHHRGSILLTMKQSGFRLPDSLKWGIWDWNKFADKR
;
A
#
# COMPACT_ATOMS: atom_id res chain seq x y z
N MET A 1 -8.89 2.99 1.35
CA MET A 1 -7.65 3.09 2.19
C MET A 1 -7.46 4.54 2.61
N PHE A 2 -7.53 4.84 3.92
CA PHE A 2 -7.65 6.20 4.47
C PHE A 2 -6.71 7.27 3.87
N ALA A 3 -5.42 6.95 3.70
CA ALA A 3 -4.43 7.93 3.26
C ALA A 3 -4.71 8.46 1.84
N ILE A 4 -4.88 7.59 0.86
CA ILE A 4 -5.13 7.99 -0.53
C ILE A 4 -6.46 8.72 -0.69
N GLU A 5 -7.50 8.36 0.08
CA GLU A 5 -8.80 9.03 0.06
C GLU A 5 -8.68 10.52 0.42
N ASN A 6 -7.79 10.82 1.37
CA ASN A 6 -7.58 12.16 1.93
C ASN A 6 -6.46 12.96 1.23
N ILE A 7 -5.83 12.41 0.19
CA ILE A 7 -4.85 13.14 -0.64
C ILE A 7 -5.58 13.86 -1.77
N PRO A 8 -5.38 15.18 -1.97
CA PRO A 8 -5.93 15.90 -3.12
C PRO A 8 -5.46 15.30 -4.45
N ASP A 9 -6.34 15.26 -5.44
CA ASP A 9 -6.06 14.61 -6.72
C ASP A 9 -4.87 15.25 -7.45
N ASN A 10 -4.75 16.57 -7.41
CA ASN A 10 -3.63 17.32 -7.99
C ASN A 10 -2.29 17.07 -7.28
N ALA A 11 -2.28 16.50 -6.07
CA ALA A 11 -1.06 16.13 -5.38
C ALA A 11 -0.49 14.79 -5.87
N LEU A 12 -1.28 13.97 -6.58
CA LEU A 12 -0.85 12.63 -7.03
C LEU A 12 0.32 12.68 -8.01
N ASP A 13 0.44 13.76 -8.78
CA ASP A 13 1.52 13.97 -9.75
C ASP A 13 2.79 14.56 -9.13
N ALA A 14 2.74 14.92 -7.84
CA ALA A 14 3.88 15.51 -7.16
C ALA A 14 5.03 14.50 -6.98
N THR A 15 6.26 14.97 -7.20
CA THR A 15 7.49 14.19 -6.99
C THR A 15 8.59 15.09 -6.44
N LEU A 16 9.46 14.51 -5.60
CA LEU A 16 10.71 15.17 -5.18
C LEU A 16 11.90 14.78 -6.06
N SER A 17 11.70 13.82 -6.96
CA SER A 17 12.79 13.36 -7.81
C SER A 17 12.90 14.24 -9.06
N THR A 18 14.07 14.84 -9.24
CA THR A 18 14.47 15.49 -10.49
C THR A 18 15.01 14.53 -11.56
N ARG A 19 15.17 13.24 -11.23
CA ARG A 19 15.78 12.21 -12.10
C ARG A 19 14.87 11.00 -12.40
N GLY A 20 13.55 11.19 -12.45
CA GLY A 20 12.62 10.13 -12.87
C GLY A 20 12.14 9.14 -11.79
N GLY A 21 12.33 9.42 -10.51
CA GLY A 21 11.70 8.73 -9.37
C GLY A 21 10.18 8.84 -9.35
N ARG A 22 9.55 8.06 -8.45
CA ARG A 22 8.08 7.92 -8.34
C ARG A 22 7.44 9.21 -7.83
N ASP A 23 6.37 9.63 -8.50
CA ASP A 23 5.38 10.55 -7.94
C ASP A 23 4.49 9.81 -6.92
N ILE A 24 3.59 10.54 -6.28
CA ILE A 24 2.71 9.99 -5.24
C ILE A 24 1.82 8.86 -5.80
N ALA A 25 1.25 9.01 -7.00
CA ALA A 25 0.47 7.95 -7.64
C ALA A 25 1.29 6.66 -7.82
N ARG A 26 2.53 6.78 -8.32
CA ARG A 26 3.45 5.65 -8.51
C ARG A 26 3.92 5.05 -7.20
N GLN A 27 4.00 5.80 -6.10
CA GLN A 27 4.28 5.24 -4.78
C GLN A 27 3.14 4.33 -4.31
N PHE A 28 1.88 4.75 -4.46
CA PHE A 28 0.72 3.89 -4.17
C PHE A 28 0.63 2.67 -5.10
N ALA A 29 0.87 2.87 -6.40
CA ALA A 29 0.94 1.78 -7.36
C ALA A 29 2.01 0.76 -6.96
N HIS A 30 3.18 1.23 -6.50
CA HIS A 30 4.26 0.37 -6.03
C HIS A 30 3.89 -0.42 -4.77
N MET A 31 3.22 0.21 -3.80
CA MET A 31 2.70 -0.50 -2.62
C MET A 31 1.78 -1.65 -3.03
N HIS A 32 0.80 -1.38 -3.91
CA HIS A 32 -0.07 -2.41 -4.45
C HIS A 32 0.70 -3.52 -5.18
N MET A 33 1.63 -3.17 -6.08
CA MET A 33 2.40 -4.15 -6.86
C MET A 33 3.28 -5.04 -5.99
N VAL A 34 3.87 -4.51 -4.90
CA VAL A 34 4.64 -5.33 -3.95
C VAL A 34 3.76 -6.37 -3.26
N ARG A 35 2.51 -6.04 -2.92
CA ARG A 35 1.54 -7.02 -2.41
C ARG A 35 1.23 -8.09 -3.45
N VAL A 36 0.99 -7.68 -4.71
CA VAL A 36 0.74 -8.63 -5.84
C VAL A 36 1.91 -9.59 -5.99
N TRP A 37 3.16 -9.10 -6.07
CA TRP A 37 4.33 -9.96 -6.21
C TRP A 37 4.53 -10.90 -5.02
N ARG A 38 4.23 -10.43 -3.79
CA ARG A 38 4.27 -11.28 -2.61
C ARG A 38 3.21 -12.38 -2.67
N LEU A 39 2.01 -12.07 -3.12
CA LEU A 39 0.93 -13.04 -3.33
C LEU A 39 1.30 -14.03 -4.43
N GLU A 40 1.87 -13.61 -5.55
CA GLU A 40 2.30 -14.51 -6.63
C GLU A 40 3.36 -15.53 -6.16
N ALA A 41 4.29 -15.09 -5.31
CA ALA A 41 5.34 -15.93 -4.75
C ALA A 41 4.83 -16.95 -3.71
N THR A 42 3.63 -16.76 -3.15
CA THR A 42 3.15 -17.51 -1.98
C THR A 42 1.79 -18.19 -2.18
N SER A 43 0.90 -17.60 -2.98
CA SER A 43 -0.43 -18.08 -3.33
C SER A 43 -0.91 -17.44 -4.65
N LYS A 44 -0.65 -18.11 -5.78
CA LYS A 44 -1.13 -17.68 -7.10
C LYS A 44 -2.65 -17.47 -7.12
N LYS A 45 -3.40 -18.31 -6.40
CA LYS A 45 -4.86 -18.21 -6.27
C LYS A 45 -5.31 -16.86 -5.71
N LEU A 46 -4.62 -16.33 -4.71
CA LEU A 46 -4.96 -15.03 -4.12
C LEU A 46 -4.45 -13.83 -4.95
N ALA A 47 -3.48 -14.06 -5.85
CA ALA A 47 -3.01 -13.04 -6.79
C ALA A 47 -3.90 -12.91 -8.03
N THR A 48 -4.69 -13.94 -8.37
CA THR A 48 -5.55 -13.94 -9.55
C THR A 48 -6.57 -12.80 -9.51
N GLY A 49 -6.67 -12.04 -10.61
CA GLY A 49 -7.64 -10.96 -10.76
C GLY A 49 -7.24 -9.63 -10.10
N LEU A 50 -6.08 -9.56 -9.43
CA LEU A 50 -5.55 -8.28 -8.96
C LEU A 50 -5.06 -7.44 -10.15
N GLU A 51 -5.33 -6.14 -10.07
CA GLU A 51 -4.88 -5.14 -11.04
C GLU A 51 -3.36 -5.19 -11.21
N ARG A 52 -2.86 -4.85 -12.40
CA ARG A 52 -1.42 -4.68 -12.62
C ARG A 52 -1.18 -3.34 -13.27
N PHE A 53 -0.28 -2.58 -12.67
CA PHE A 53 0.14 -1.30 -13.21
C PHE A 53 1.43 -1.44 -14.00
N GLU A 54 1.43 -0.88 -15.21
CA GLU A 54 2.64 -0.79 -16.03
C GLU A 54 3.70 0.08 -15.35
N LYS A 55 4.97 -0.30 -15.55
CA LYS A 55 6.11 0.44 -15.00
C LYS A 55 6.11 1.88 -15.54
N GLY A 56 6.20 2.85 -14.64
CA GLY A 56 6.32 4.27 -15.01
C GLY A 56 5.01 4.96 -15.34
N LYS A 57 3.87 4.26 -15.30
CA LYS A 57 2.54 4.88 -15.41
C LYS A 57 2.05 5.33 -14.04
N SER A 58 1.35 6.46 -14.01
CA SER A 58 0.71 7.03 -12.82
C SER A 58 -0.81 6.78 -12.92
N PRO A 59 -1.35 5.75 -12.25
CA PRO A 59 -2.78 5.44 -12.33
C PRO A 59 -3.60 6.50 -11.60
N ASP A 60 -4.84 6.71 -12.05
CA ASP A 60 -5.76 7.63 -11.37
C ASP A 60 -6.14 7.13 -9.97
N LYS A 61 -6.64 8.05 -9.15
CA LYS A 61 -7.02 7.80 -7.76
C LYS A 61 -8.04 6.67 -7.60
N LYS A 62 -9.02 6.58 -8.51
CA LYS A 62 -10.10 5.58 -8.44
C LYS A 62 -9.54 4.17 -8.67
N LYS A 63 -8.65 4.01 -9.66
CA LYS A 63 -7.94 2.75 -9.91
C LYS A 63 -7.06 2.36 -8.73
N LEU A 64 -6.29 3.31 -8.20
CA LEU A 64 -5.42 3.07 -7.04
C LEU A 64 -6.21 2.64 -5.80
N LEU A 65 -7.34 3.30 -5.51
CA LEU A 65 -8.21 2.96 -4.38
C LEU A 65 -8.67 1.50 -4.46
N LYS A 66 -9.30 1.13 -5.59
CA LYS A 66 -9.79 -0.22 -5.84
C LYS A 66 -8.66 -1.26 -5.77
N ALA A 67 -7.51 -0.96 -6.37
CA ALA A 67 -6.37 -1.87 -6.37
C ALA A 67 -5.80 -2.08 -4.96
N LEU A 68 -5.66 -1.01 -4.16
CA LEU A 68 -5.15 -1.09 -2.78
C LEU A 68 -6.12 -1.80 -1.83
N GLU A 69 -7.43 -1.63 -2.04
CA GLU A 69 -8.47 -2.34 -1.29
C GLU A 69 -8.41 -3.84 -1.58
N HIS A 70 -8.53 -4.22 -2.86
CA HIS A 70 -8.51 -5.63 -3.28
C HIS A 70 -7.22 -6.35 -2.86
N SER A 71 -6.05 -5.72 -3.06
CA SER A 71 -4.79 -6.34 -2.63
C SER A 71 -4.62 -6.37 -1.12
N GLY A 72 -5.22 -5.41 -0.40
CA GLY A 72 -5.27 -5.42 1.07
C GLY A 72 -6.07 -6.62 1.59
N GLU A 73 -7.25 -6.87 1.05
CA GLU A 73 -8.06 -8.05 1.38
C GLU A 73 -7.34 -9.36 1.05
N ALA A 74 -6.67 -9.44 -0.10
CA ALA A 74 -5.90 -10.62 -0.47
C ALA A 74 -4.74 -10.89 0.50
N VAL A 75 -4.02 -9.84 0.92
CA VAL A 75 -2.97 -9.95 1.95
C VAL A 75 -3.54 -10.34 3.31
N GLN A 76 -4.73 -9.84 3.68
CA GLN A 76 -5.41 -10.25 4.91
C GLN A 76 -5.74 -11.75 4.89
N ARG A 77 -6.34 -12.25 3.79
CA ARG A 77 -6.65 -13.68 3.62
C ARG A 77 -5.38 -14.55 3.64
N LEU A 78 -4.31 -14.08 2.99
CA LEU A 78 -3.00 -14.75 3.02
C LEU A 78 -2.47 -14.85 4.46
N SER A 79 -2.54 -13.74 5.21
CA SER A 79 -2.06 -13.67 6.59
C SER A 79 -2.86 -14.59 7.51
N GLN A 80 -4.18 -14.62 7.36
CA GLN A 80 -5.07 -15.55 8.07
C GLN A 80 -4.67 -17.01 7.82
N GLY A 81 -4.46 -17.38 6.55
CA GLY A 81 -4.02 -18.74 6.21
C GLY A 81 -2.65 -19.12 6.79
N TYR A 82 -1.74 -18.16 6.96
CA TYR A 82 -0.48 -18.41 7.67
C TYR A 82 -0.68 -18.66 9.15
N ILE A 83 -1.55 -17.89 9.81
CA ILE A 83 -1.86 -18.05 11.23
C ILE A 83 -2.48 -19.43 11.48
N GLU A 84 -3.44 -19.83 10.66
CA GLU A 84 -4.09 -21.15 10.70
C GLU A 84 -3.11 -22.30 10.46
N ASN A 85 -2.06 -22.07 9.66
CA ASN A 85 -1.00 -23.03 9.38
C ASN A 85 0.22 -22.88 10.30
N ALA A 86 -0.01 -22.61 11.60
CA ALA A 86 1.03 -22.50 12.63
C ALA A 86 2.17 -21.51 12.28
N GLY A 87 1.85 -20.43 11.56
CA GLY A 87 2.79 -19.39 11.17
C GLY A 87 3.75 -19.75 10.04
N LYS A 88 3.56 -20.90 9.36
CA LYS A 88 4.40 -21.33 8.24
C LYS A 88 4.08 -20.55 6.97
N VAL A 89 5.12 -19.99 6.35
CA VAL A 89 5.02 -19.20 5.12
C VAL A 89 5.76 -19.91 3.98
N ALA A 90 5.06 -20.15 2.88
CA ALA A 90 5.65 -20.72 1.67
C ALA A 90 6.81 -19.83 1.18
N ASN A 91 7.94 -20.45 0.81
CA ASN A 91 9.12 -19.77 0.27
C ASN A 91 9.73 -18.70 1.20
N PHE A 92 9.40 -18.71 2.51
CA PHE A 92 9.98 -17.78 3.47
C PHE A 92 10.13 -18.41 4.85
N LYS A 93 11.30 -19.03 5.08
CA LYS A 93 11.62 -19.84 6.27
C LYS A 93 11.51 -19.08 7.60
N ARG A 94 11.53 -17.74 7.58
CA ARG A 94 11.44 -16.90 8.79
C ARG A 94 10.01 -16.81 9.36
N GLY A 95 9.01 -17.32 8.65
CA GLY A 95 7.62 -17.41 9.14
C GLY A 95 6.79 -16.14 9.02
N VAL A 96 5.61 -16.15 9.65
CA VAL A 96 4.59 -15.11 9.50
C VAL A 96 4.98 -13.77 10.14
N ILE A 97 5.63 -13.77 11.32
CA ILE A 97 5.94 -12.52 12.03
C ILE A 97 6.88 -11.62 11.20
N PRO A 98 8.02 -12.11 10.66
CA PRO A 98 8.88 -11.26 9.83
C PRO A 98 8.24 -10.92 8.49
N THR A 99 7.29 -11.73 8.00
CA THR A 99 6.50 -11.41 6.80
C THR A 99 5.59 -10.21 7.03
N LEU A 100 4.84 -10.21 8.14
CA LEU A 100 3.97 -9.09 8.52
C LEU A 100 4.79 -7.84 8.82
N ALA A 101 5.90 -7.97 9.54
CA ALA A 101 6.80 -6.86 9.83
C ALA A 101 7.35 -6.23 8.55
N TYR A 102 7.74 -7.04 7.55
CA TYR A 102 8.15 -6.54 6.24
C TYR A 102 7.05 -5.72 5.56
N LEU A 103 5.82 -6.24 5.50
CA LEU A 103 4.71 -5.56 4.86
C LEU A 103 4.38 -4.25 5.57
N ILE A 104 4.29 -4.25 6.91
CA ILE A 104 4.04 -3.04 7.71
C ILE A 104 5.15 -2.00 7.48
N SER A 105 6.42 -2.43 7.54
CA SER A 105 7.55 -1.52 7.34
C SER A 105 7.60 -0.94 5.93
N HIS A 106 7.31 -1.74 4.90
CA HIS A 106 7.26 -1.29 3.51
C HIS A 106 6.16 -0.24 3.30
N GLU A 107 4.97 -0.51 3.81
CA GLU A 107 3.82 0.40 3.74
C GLU A 107 4.11 1.72 4.48
N ALA A 108 4.71 1.64 5.67
CA ALA A 108 5.08 2.80 6.47
C ALA A 108 6.15 3.66 5.74
N HIS A 109 7.15 3.02 5.14
CA HIS A 109 8.19 3.71 4.36
C HIS A 109 7.59 4.53 3.21
N HIS A 110 6.71 3.92 2.40
CA HIS A 110 6.10 4.63 1.27
C HIS A 110 5.09 5.69 1.72
N ARG A 111 4.30 5.44 2.77
CA ARG A 111 3.40 6.47 3.33
C ARG A 111 4.18 7.67 3.86
N GLY A 112 5.29 7.46 4.56
CA GLY A 112 6.18 8.53 5.02
C GLY A 112 6.74 9.34 3.85
N SER A 113 7.22 8.65 2.80
CA SER A 113 7.69 9.31 1.57
C SER A 113 6.60 10.14 0.90
N ILE A 114 5.37 9.63 0.78
CA ILE A 114 4.23 10.35 0.20
C ILE A 114 3.94 11.64 0.96
N LEU A 115 3.84 11.56 2.30
CA LEU A 115 3.55 12.74 3.13
C LEU A 115 4.67 13.79 3.06
N LEU A 116 5.92 13.34 3.02
CA LEU A 116 7.07 14.22 2.84
C LEU A 116 7.03 14.89 1.46
N THR A 117 6.75 14.14 0.40
CA THR A 117 6.61 14.67 -0.97
C THR A 117 5.53 15.72 -1.04
N MET A 118 4.34 15.48 -0.49
CA MET A 118 3.28 16.48 -0.43
C MET A 118 3.78 17.78 0.22
N LYS A 119 4.36 17.67 1.42
CA LYS A 119 4.81 18.84 2.19
C LYS A 119 5.90 19.64 1.46
N GLN A 120 6.87 18.95 0.88
CA GLN A 120 7.99 19.57 0.17
C GLN A 120 7.58 20.15 -1.20
N SER A 121 6.53 19.61 -1.82
CA SER A 121 5.94 20.15 -3.05
C SER A 121 4.90 21.25 -2.79
N GLY A 122 4.81 21.78 -1.57
CA GLY A 122 3.92 22.91 -1.22
C GLY A 122 2.47 22.54 -0.95
N PHE A 123 2.11 21.26 -0.94
CA PHE A 123 0.76 20.83 -0.60
C PHE A 123 0.55 20.84 0.92
N ARG A 124 -0.51 21.51 1.36
CA ARG A 124 -0.97 21.42 2.75
C ARG A 124 -1.44 19.99 3.03
N LEU A 125 -0.89 19.36 4.07
CA LEU A 125 -1.44 18.12 4.62
C LEU A 125 -2.76 18.44 5.36
N PRO A 126 -3.91 17.91 4.94
CA PRO A 126 -5.16 18.07 5.68
C PRO A 126 -5.03 17.50 7.10
N ASP A 127 -5.72 18.07 8.08
CA ASP A 127 -5.63 17.58 9.46
C ASP A 127 -6.21 16.16 9.60
N SER A 128 -7.20 15.82 8.76
CA SER A 128 -7.66 14.43 8.61
C SER A 128 -6.52 13.49 8.25
N LEU A 129 -5.65 13.86 7.30
CA LEU A 129 -4.52 13.06 6.89
C LEU A 129 -3.38 13.04 7.94
N LYS A 130 -3.12 14.16 8.63
CA LYS A 130 -2.07 14.22 9.67
C LYS A 130 -2.36 13.31 10.87
N TRP A 131 -3.61 13.34 11.34
CA TRP A 131 -4.01 12.65 12.57
C TRP A 131 -4.66 11.31 12.29
N GLY A 132 -5.55 11.23 11.29
CA GLY A 132 -6.33 10.03 11.01
C GLY A 132 -5.52 8.83 10.53
N ILE A 133 -4.27 9.03 10.10
CA ILE A 133 -3.34 7.93 9.80
C ILE A 133 -2.94 7.10 11.03
N TRP A 134 -3.16 7.64 12.24
CA TRP A 134 -2.89 7.03 13.54
C TRP A 134 -4.15 6.51 14.24
N ASP A 135 -5.34 6.89 13.75
CA ASP A 135 -6.63 6.57 14.39
C ASP A 135 -7.12 5.16 14.03
N TRP A 136 -6.36 4.12 14.39
CA TRP A 136 -6.63 2.75 13.94
C TRP A 136 -7.98 2.21 14.43
N ASN A 137 -8.35 2.54 15.66
CA ASN A 137 -9.61 2.10 16.27
C ASN A 137 -10.83 2.78 15.64
N LYS A 138 -10.70 4.06 15.24
CA LYS A 138 -11.79 4.82 14.63
C LYS A 138 -12.27 4.24 13.30
N PHE A 139 -11.38 3.53 12.61
CA PHE A 139 -11.63 2.94 11.30
C PHE A 139 -11.59 1.40 11.31
N ALA A 140 -11.48 0.78 12.49
CA ALA A 140 -11.51 -0.67 12.65
C ALA A 140 -12.92 -1.24 12.43
N ASP A 141 -13.94 -0.54 12.94
CA ASP A 141 -15.34 -1.03 12.99
C ASP A 141 -16.17 -0.75 11.73
N LYS A 142 -15.54 -0.27 10.65
CA LYS A 142 -16.21 -0.03 9.36
C LYS A 142 -15.95 -1.14 8.33
N ARG A 143 -15.42 -2.28 8.74
CA ARG A 143 -15.11 -3.43 7.89
C ARG A 143 -15.87 -4.67 8.33
#